data_AF-A0A150AGL9-F1
#
_entry.id   AF-A0A150AGL9-F1
#
_cell.length_a   1.000
_cell.length_b   1.000
_cell.length_c   1.000
_cell.angle_alpha   90.00
_cell.angle_beta   90.00
_cell.angle_gamma   90.00
#
_symmetry.space_group_name_H-M   'P 1'
#
loop_
_entity.id
_entity.type
_entity.pdbx_description
1 polymer ?
#
loop_
_entity_poly.entity_id
_entity_poly.type
_entity_poly.pdbx_seq_one_letter_code
_entity_poly.pdbx_strand_id
1 'polypeptide(L)'
;MVKHRLYIICFFIISSYFTLLKITDIKNLSTIFGTTATIVGGLAIWVQLKRDGDLKEAEFLMEYNFNFINDKKLTNIQKTLENYSKGDCTKEDITTIDRQDLINFLVYLEALAAMVNKGVLKIETIDNLFSYRFFIATNNPVVQELELIPDAEYYRGCYVLHKKWVNYKKKKGQNILQEEFSLKNVKDYNQYSK
;
A
#
# COMPACT_ATOMS: atom_id res chain seq x y z
N MET A 1 -27.45 4.54 18.82
CA MET A 1 -26.59 5.53 19.51
C MET A 1 -26.18 6.73 18.63
N VAL A 2 -26.00 6.58 17.31
CA VAL A 2 -25.65 7.69 16.38
C VAL A 2 -26.80 8.68 16.13
N LYS A 3 -28.05 8.19 16.02
CA LYS A 3 -29.24 9.05 15.79
C LYS A 3 -29.46 10.10 16.89
N HIS A 4 -29.24 9.73 18.15
CA HIS A 4 -29.46 10.64 19.29
C HIS A 4 -28.46 11.80 19.32
N ARG A 5 -27.22 11.55 18.88
CA ARG A 5 -26.16 12.59 18.75
C ARG A 5 -26.48 13.58 17.64
N LEU A 6 -27.12 13.12 16.55
CA LEU A 6 -27.56 13.98 15.46
C LEU A 6 -28.67 14.96 15.89
N TYR A 7 -29.66 14.49 16.65
CA TYR A 7 -30.74 15.36 17.17
C TYR A 7 -30.22 16.44 18.13
N ILE A 8 -29.24 16.11 18.97
CA ILE A 8 -28.61 17.07 19.88
C ILE A 8 -27.85 18.13 19.10
N ILE A 9 -27.07 17.74 18.08
CA ILE A 9 -26.34 18.68 17.21
C ILE A 9 -27.32 19.60 16.47
N CYS A 10 -28.40 19.07 15.89
CA CYS A 10 -29.43 19.88 15.24
C CYS A 10 -30.10 20.86 16.20
N PHE A 11 -30.41 20.45 17.42
CA PHE A 11 -31.01 21.34 18.43
C PHE A 11 -30.07 22.49 18.81
N PHE A 12 -28.76 22.23 18.96
CA PHE A 12 -27.77 23.28 19.23
C PHE A 12 -27.61 24.26 18.06
N ILE A 13 -27.64 23.78 16.81
CA ILE A 13 -27.57 24.62 15.61
C ILE A 13 -28.82 25.51 15.49
N ILE A 14 -30.00 24.98 15.80
CA ILE A 14 -31.26 25.73 15.75
C ILE A 14 -31.32 26.77 16.89
N SER A 15 -30.88 26.39 18.09
CA SER A 15 -30.83 27.30 19.24
C SER A 15 -29.84 28.46 19.04
N SER A 16 -28.67 28.18 18.46
CA SER A 16 -27.69 29.22 18.11
C SER A 16 -28.20 30.15 16.99
N TYR A 17 -28.98 29.63 16.04
CA TYR A 17 -29.66 30.41 15.01
C TYR A 17 -30.65 31.43 15.59
N PHE A 18 -31.50 31.01 16.53
CA PHE A 18 -32.48 31.90 17.16
C PHE A 18 -31.85 33.00 18.04
N THR A 19 -30.71 32.71 18.67
CA THR A 19 -29.99 33.66 19.51
C THR A 19 -29.19 34.68 18.68
N LEU A 20 -28.56 34.26 17.58
CA LEU A 20 -27.84 35.16 16.65
C LEU A 20 -28.78 36.11 15.90
N LEU A 21 -29.99 35.65 15.54
CA LEU A 21 -31.03 36.47 14.91
C LEU A 21 -31.46 37.68 15.74
N LYS A 22 -31.35 37.60 17.07
CA LYS A 22 -31.73 38.70 17.97
C LYS A 22 -30.63 39.74 18.18
N ILE A 23 -29.38 39.44 17.81
CA ILE A 23 -28.21 40.23 18.19
C ILE A 23 -27.56 40.96 16.99
N THR A 24 -27.82 40.52 15.75
CA THR A 24 -27.14 41.05 14.56
C THR A 24 -28.08 41.50 13.45
N ASP A 25 -27.67 42.56 12.75
CA ASP A 25 -28.33 43.09 11.56
C ASP A 25 -28.45 41.99 10.48
N ILE A 26 -29.65 41.81 9.91
CA ILE A 26 -30.01 40.64 9.07
C ILE A 26 -29.00 40.39 7.93
N LYS A 27 -28.40 41.47 7.40
CA LYS A 27 -27.37 41.39 6.35
C LYS A 27 -26.11 40.65 6.81
N ASN A 28 -25.58 40.98 7.99
CA ASN A 28 -24.36 40.34 8.52
C ASN A 28 -24.63 38.87 8.89
N LEU A 29 -25.85 38.56 9.33
CA LEU A 29 -26.25 37.20 9.68
C LEU A 29 -26.20 36.28 8.45
N SER A 30 -26.76 36.71 7.31
CA SER A 30 -26.74 35.93 6.07
C SER A 30 -25.32 35.64 5.56
N THR A 31 -24.40 36.60 5.70
CA THR A 31 -23.00 36.45 5.31
C THR A 31 -22.24 35.50 6.23
N ILE A 32 -22.46 35.59 7.55
CA ILE A 32 -21.85 34.68 8.54
C ILE A 32 -22.33 33.24 8.29
N PHE A 33 -23.63 33.04 8.03
CA PHE A 33 -24.18 31.72 7.71
C PHE A 33 -23.64 31.16 6.40
N GLY A 34 -23.61 31.96 5.32
CA GLY A 34 -23.06 31.52 4.04
C GLY A 34 -21.58 31.13 4.14
N THR A 35 -20.80 31.92 4.87
CA THR A 35 -19.38 31.63 5.11
C THR A 35 -19.19 30.34 5.93
N THR A 36 -19.97 30.19 7.01
CA THR A 36 -19.92 28.99 7.87
C THR A 36 -20.34 27.74 7.10
N ALA A 37 -21.43 27.81 6.33
CA ALA A 37 -21.92 26.71 5.51
C ALA A 37 -20.88 26.29 4.46
N THR A 38 -20.17 27.25 3.85
CA THR A 38 -19.10 26.98 2.89
C THR A 38 -17.93 26.25 3.55
N ILE A 39 -17.50 26.68 4.74
CA ILE A 39 -16.43 26.02 5.51
C ILE A 39 -16.83 24.59 5.88
N VAL A 40 -18.04 24.40 6.40
CA VAL A 40 -18.56 23.07 6.77
C VAL A 40 -18.67 22.17 5.53
N GLY A 41 -19.14 22.71 4.40
CA GLY A 41 -19.19 22.00 3.13
C GLY A 41 -17.81 21.56 2.65
N GLY A 42 -16.81 22.45 2.72
CA GLY A 42 -15.43 22.14 2.38
C GLY A 42 -14.83 21.03 3.27
N LEU A 43 -15.07 21.10 4.58
CA LEU A 43 -14.63 20.05 5.52
C LEU A 43 -15.32 18.71 5.25
N ALA A 44 -16.62 18.71 4.91
CA ALA A 44 -17.35 17.50 4.57
C ALA A 44 -16.79 16.84 3.31
N ILE A 45 -16.49 17.63 2.26
CA ILE A 45 -15.84 17.13 1.03
C ILE A 45 -14.47 16.54 1.35
N TRP A 46 -13.66 17.21 2.18
CA TRP A 46 -12.35 16.70 2.59
C TRP A 46 -12.46 15.34 3.29
N VAL A 47 -13.37 15.21 4.25
CA VAL A 47 -13.63 13.95 4.96
C VAL A 47 -14.11 12.86 4.00
N GLN A 48 -14.98 13.21 3.05
CA GLN A 48 -15.46 12.28 2.04
C GLN A 48 -14.33 11.79 1.13
N LEU A 49 -13.50 12.70 0.59
CA LEU A 49 -12.35 12.34 -0.24
C LEU A 49 -11.36 11.42 0.50
N LYS A 50 -11.12 11.68 1.79
CA LYS A 50 -10.26 10.82 2.61
C LYS A 50 -10.86 9.41 2.75
N ARG A 51 -12.16 9.31 3.05
CA ARG A 51 -12.86 8.02 3.18
C ARG A 51 -12.89 7.25 1.87
N ASP A 52 -13.11 7.93 0.75
CA ASP A 52 -13.10 7.32 -0.58
C ASP A 52 -11.71 6.80 -0.95
N GLY A 53 -10.65 7.52 -0.54
CA GLY A 53 -9.26 7.07 -0.66
C GLY A 53 -8.98 5.80 0.15
N ASP A 54 -9.36 5.81 1.43
CA ASP A 54 -9.16 4.66 2.33
C ASP A 54 -9.95 3.41 1.83
N LEU A 55 -11.14 3.60 1.27
CA LEU A 55 -11.94 2.52 0.68
C LEU A 55 -11.27 1.92 -0.56
N LYS A 56 -10.79 2.76 -1.49
CA LYS A 56 -10.08 2.30 -2.69
C LYS A 56 -8.77 1.57 -2.36
N GLU A 57 -8.05 2.03 -1.34
CA GLU A 57 -6.87 1.31 -0.82
C GLU A 57 -7.28 -0.11 -0.36
N ALA A 58 -8.34 -0.23 0.46
CA ALA A 58 -8.82 -1.53 0.92
C ALA A 58 -9.30 -2.46 -0.21
N GLU A 59 -10.06 -1.93 -1.18
CA GLU A 59 -10.54 -2.67 -2.35
C GLU A 59 -9.38 -3.20 -3.19
N PHE A 60 -8.39 -2.35 -3.48
CA PHE A 60 -7.18 -2.76 -4.20
C PHE A 60 -6.46 -3.90 -3.47
N LEU A 61 -6.24 -3.78 -2.16
CA LEU A 61 -5.51 -4.81 -1.40
C LEU A 61 -6.28 -6.13 -1.35
N MET A 62 -7.60 -6.08 -1.25
CA MET A 62 -8.48 -7.25 -1.27
C MET A 62 -8.44 -7.94 -2.64
N GLU A 63 -8.62 -7.18 -3.72
CA GLU A 63 -8.57 -7.70 -5.09
C GLU A 63 -7.17 -8.23 -5.43
N TYR A 64 -6.12 -7.50 -5.08
CA TYR A 64 -4.73 -7.91 -5.27
C TYR A 64 -4.50 -9.26 -4.58
N ASN A 65 -4.85 -9.40 -3.31
CA ASN A 65 -4.69 -10.67 -2.59
C ASN A 65 -5.59 -11.79 -3.12
N PHE A 66 -6.83 -11.48 -3.50
CA PHE A 66 -7.75 -12.45 -4.10
C PHE A 66 -7.20 -13.00 -5.41
N ASN A 67 -6.66 -12.14 -6.28
CA ASN A 67 -6.02 -12.56 -7.53
C ASN A 67 -4.81 -13.46 -7.27
N PHE A 68 -4.03 -13.18 -6.21
CA PHE A 68 -2.93 -14.05 -5.82
C PHE A 68 -3.40 -15.45 -5.41
N ILE A 69 -4.34 -15.52 -4.47
CA ILE A 69 -4.77 -16.79 -3.85
C ILE A 69 -5.45 -17.70 -4.88
N ASN A 70 -6.16 -17.12 -5.86
CA ASN A 70 -6.84 -17.89 -6.89
C ASN A 70 -5.95 -18.27 -8.08
N ASP A 71 -4.75 -17.70 -8.19
CA ASP A 71 -3.79 -18.08 -9.21
C ASP A 71 -2.84 -19.17 -8.72
N LYS A 72 -3.04 -20.39 -9.24
CA LYS A 72 -2.20 -21.55 -8.91
C LYS A 72 -0.74 -21.35 -9.30
N LYS A 73 -0.45 -20.62 -10.37
CA LYS A 73 0.93 -20.38 -10.83
C LYS A 73 1.66 -19.47 -9.85
N LEU A 74 1.00 -18.38 -9.43
CA LEU A 74 1.57 -17.46 -8.45
C LEU A 74 1.80 -18.12 -7.09
N THR A 75 0.82 -18.88 -6.60
CA THR A 75 0.93 -19.59 -5.33
C THR A 75 1.97 -20.72 -5.37
N ASN A 76 2.09 -21.45 -6.49
CA ASN A 76 3.12 -22.46 -6.66
C ASN A 76 4.53 -21.86 -6.65
N ILE A 77 4.75 -20.72 -7.33
CA ILE A 77 6.04 -20.02 -7.29
C ILE A 77 6.38 -19.63 -5.85
N GLN A 78 5.45 -18.98 -5.13
CA GLN A 78 5.70 -18.63 -3.73
C GLN A 78 6.07 -19.86 -2.89
N LYS A 79 5.37 -20.99 -3.09
CA LYS A 79 5.67 -22.24 -2.39
C LYS A 79 7.07 -22.78 -2.71
N THR A 80 7.49 -22.75 -3.98
CA THR A 80 8.84 -23.18 -4.36
C THR A 80 9.91 -22.27 -3.75
N LEU A 81 9.70 -20.95 -3.76
CA LEU A 81 10.62 -20.00 -3.12
C LEU A 81 10.69 -20.20 -1.60
N GLU A 82 9.57 -20.55 -0.97
CA GLU A 82 9.50 -20.90 0.45
C GLU A 82 10.25 -22.19 0.78
N ASN A 83 10.06 -23.24 -0.01
CA ASN A 83 10.78 -24.50 0.16
C ASN A 83 12.29 -24.29 0.00
N TYR A 84 12.72 -23.47 -0.97
CA TYR A 84 14.12 -23.12 -1.15
C TYR A 84 14.68 -22.38 0.08
N SER A 85 13.92 -21.43 0.64
CA SER A 85 14.32 -20.71 1.85
C SER A 85 14.46 -21.63 3.07
N LYS A 86 13.75 -22.76 3.12
CA LYS A 86 13.81 -23.73 4.21
C LYS A 86 14.87 -24.83 3.98
N GLY A 87 15.45 -24.88 2.78
CA GLY A 87 16.35 -25.98 2.38
C GLY A 87 15.62 -27.26 1.95
N ASP A 88 14.29 -27.19 1.75
CA ASP A 88 13.46 -28.31 1.32
C ASP A 88 13.50 -28.54 -0.20
N CYS A 89 14.05 -27.58 -0.95
CA CYS A 89 14.30 -27.73 -2.39
C CYS A 89 15.64 -27.08 -2.80
N THR A 90 16.06 -27.40 -4.01
CA THR A 90 17.36 -27.03 -4.59
C THR A 90 17.24 -25.83 -5.53
N LYS A 91 18.38 -25.34 -6.03
CA LYS A 91 18.39 -24.27 -7.05
C LYS A 91 17.72 -24.76 -8.34
N GLU A 92 17.92 -26.03 -8.68
CA GLU A 92 17.37 -26.69 -9.87
C GLU A 92 15.83 -26.59 -9.90
N ASP A 93 15.18 -26.75 -8.74
CA ASP A 93 13.72 -26.64 -8.62
C ASP A 93 13.19 -25.23 -8.95
N ILE A 94 13.97 -24.17 -8.70
CA ILE A 94 13.61 -22.81 -9.12
C ILE A 94 13.90 -22.62 -10.61
N THR A 95 15.04 -23.10 -11.10
CA THR A 95 15.42 -22.92 -12.52
C THR A 95 14.52 -23.70 -13.50
N THR A 96 13.80 -24.71 -13.00
CA THR A 96 12.84 -25.50 -13.79
C THR A 96 11.43 -24.88 -13.81
N ILE A 97 11.19 -23.81 -13.04
CA ILE A 97 9.96 -23.02 -13.15
C ILE A 97 9.88 -22.44 -14.56
N ASP A 98 8.69 -22.48 -15.16
CA ASP A 98 8.44 -21.80 -16.42
C ASP A 98 8.79 -20.31 -16.29
N ARG A 99 9.69 -19.82 -17.15
CA ARG A 99 10.19 -18.46 -17.08
C ARG A 99 9.06 -17.43 -17.15
N GLN A 100 8.04 -17.66 -17.99
CA GLN A 100 6.93 -16.73 -18.12
C GLN A 100 6.11 -16.66 -16.82
N ASP A 101 5.94 -17.78 -16.12
CA ASP A 101 5.27 -17.81 -14.82
C ASP A 101 6.08 -17.03 -13.76
N LEU A 102 7.41 -17.16 -13.73
CA LEU A 102 8.28 -16.36 -12.84
C LEU A 102 8.18 -14.86 -13.16
N ILE A 103 8.22 -14.49 -14.44
CA ILE A 103 8.02 -13.10 -14.89
C ILE A 103 6.65 -12.58 -14.42
N ASN A 104 5.59 -13.35 -14.61
CA ASN A 104 4.24 -12.96 -14.17
C ASN A 104 4.19 -12.71 -12.66
N PHE A 105 4.89 -13.52 -11.86
CA PHE A 105 5.02 -13.31 -10.43
C PHE A 105 5.76 -12.02 -10.08
N LEU A 106 6.85 -11.70 -10.78
CA LEU A 106 7.59 -10.45 -10.56
C LEU A 106 6.81 -9.22 -11.03
N VAL A 107 6.10 -9.31 -12.15
CA VAL A 107 5.19 -8.25 -12.65
C VAL A 107 4.05 -8.01 -11.67
N TYR A 108 3.54 -9.08 -11.04
CA TYR A 108 2.55 -8.94 -9.97
C TYR A 108 3.13 -8.12 -8.79
N LEU A 109 4.38 -8.36 -8.38
CA LEU A 109 5.05 -7.53 -7.37
C LEU A 109 5.34 -6.08 -7.84
N GLU A 110 5.67 -5.88 -9.11
CA GLU A 110 5.82 -4.55 -9.72
C GLU A 110 4.52 -3.73 -9.62
N ALA A 111 3.37 -4.36 -9.80
CA ALA A 111 2.08 -3.68 -9.66
C ALA A 111 1.89 -3.14 -8.24
N LEU A 112 2.21 -3.93 -7.20
CA LEU A 112 2.21 -3.45 -5.82
C LEU A 112 3.24 -2.34 -5.63
N ALA A 113 4.44 -2.50 -6.16
CA ALA A 113 5.51 -1.51 -6.07
C ALA A 113 5.09 -0.16 -6.68
N ALA A 114 4.44 -0.15 -7.84
CA ALA A 114 3.96 1.06 -8.49
C ALA A 114 2.97 1.83 -7.60
N MET A 115 2.07 1.13 -6.92
CA MET A 115 1.05 1.74 -6.05
C MET A 115 1.65 2.39 -4.81
N VAL A 116 2.64 1.75 -4.20
CA VAL A 116 3.38 2.31 -3.04
C VAL A 116 4.29 3.44 -3.48
N ASN A 117 4.98 3.28 -4.62
CA ASN A 117 5.93 4.26 -5.10
C ASN A 117 5.27 5.58 -5.50
N LYS A 118 4.03 5.53 -5.98
CA LYS A 118 3.19 6.70 -6.26
C LYS A 118 2.49 7.27 -5.02
N GLY A 119 2.66 6.67 -3.84
CA GLY A 119 2.05 7.11 -2.59
C GLY A 119 0.55 6.82 -2.49
N VAL A 120 0.01 5.96 -3.35
CA VAL A 120 -1.40 5.52 -3.28
C VAL A 120 -1.59 4.56 -2.11
N LEU A 121 -0.63 3.65 -1.91
CA LEU A 121 -0.60 2.75 -0.77
C LEU A 121 0.47 3.17 0.22
N LYS A 122 0.13 3.11 1.51
CA LYS A 122 1.10 3.33 2.58
C LYS A 122 1.84 2.05 2.89
N ILE A 123 3.15 2.13 3.09
CA ILE A 123 3.99 0.97 3.39
C ILE A 123 3.56 0.26 4.69
N GLU A 124 3.03 1.05 5.63
CA GLU A 124 2.45 0.58 6.88
C GLU A 124 1.28 -0.39 6.66
N THR A 125 0.43 -0.12 5.67
CA THR A 125 -0.77 -0.91 5.38
C THR A 125 -0.41 -2.31 4.89
N ILE A 126 0.66 -2.40 4.11
CA ILE A 126 1.02 -3.59 3.34
C ILE A 126 2.14 -4.42 3.99
N ASP A 127 2.84 -3.89 5.00
CA ASP A 127 3.87 -4.61 5.75
C ASP A 127 3.37 -5.95 6.31
N ASN A 128 2.20 -5.96 6.93
CA ASN A 128 1.65 -7.17 7.54
C ASN A 128 1.11 -8.18 6.51
N LEU A 129 0.69 -7.71 5.33
CA LEU A 129 -0.02 -8.54 4.35
C LEU A 129 0.93 -9.11 3.30
N PHE A 130 1.92 -8.33 2.86
CA PHE A 130 2.70 -8.64 1.66
C PHE A 130 4.20 -8.69 1.87
N SER A 131 4.72 -8.32 3.05
CA SER A 131 6.18 -8.30 3.26
C SER A 131 6.82 -9.67 3.05
N TYR A 132 6.21 -10.74 3.56
CA TYR A 132 6.72 -12.10 3.37
C TYR A 132 6.90 -12.45 1.89
N ARG A 133 5.83 -12.29 1.09
CA ARG A 133 5.82 -12.59 -0.34
C ARG A 133 6.78 -11.72 -1.14
N PHE A 134 6.89 -10.44 -0.77
CA PHE A 134 7.78 -9.52 -1.45
C PHE A 134 9.26 -9.87 -1.19
N PHE A 135 9.64 -10.06 0.08
CA PHE A 135 11.04 -10.35 0.42
C PHE A 135 11.47 -11.76 0.03
N ILE A 136 10.59 -12.76 0.09
CA ILE A 136 10.96 -14.13 -0.31
C ILE A 136 11.30 -14.24 -1.81
N ALA A 137 10.81 -13.31 -2.63
CA ALA A 137 11.14 -13.26 -4.04
C ALA A 137 12.31 -12.31 -4.31
N THR A 138 12.28 -11.10 -3.75
CA THR A 138 13.32 -10.09 -4.01
C THR A 138 14.66 -10.40 -3.35
N ASN A 139 14.68 -11.13 -2.24
CA ASN A 139 15.89 -11.59 -1.57
C ASN A 139 16.26 -13.03 -1.93
N ASN A 140 15.56 -13.68 -2.88
CA ASN A 140 15.95 -15.00 -3.33
C ASN A 140 17.13 -14.90 -4.31
N PRO A 141 18.30 -15.50 -4.01
CA PRO A 141 19.49 -15.37 -4.85
C PRO A 141 19.31 -15.98 -6.25
N VAL A 142 18.49 -17.01 -6.40
CA VAL A 142 18.21 -17.64 -7.70
C VAL A 142 17.30 -16.75 -8.55
N VAL A 143 16.27 -16.16 -7.96
CA VAL A 143 15.41 -15.17 -8.67
C VAL A 143 16.21 -13.92 -9.07
N GLN A 144 17.16 -13.50 -8.23
CA GLN A 144 18.07 -12.42 -8.55
C GLN A 144 18.93 -12.75 -9.77
N GLU A 145 19.54 -13.93 -9.79
CA GLU A 145 20.40 -14.40 -10.89
C GLU A 145 19.63 -14.57 -12.20
N LEU A 146 18.40 -15.11 -12.15
CA LEU A 146 17.60 -15.40 -13.33
C LEU A 146 16.95 -14.16 -13.94
N GLU A 147 16.43 -13.24 -13.12
CA GLU A 147 15.57 -12.14 -13.61
C GLU A 147 15.95 -10.78 -13.02
N LEU A 148 15.98 -10.60 -11.70
CA LEU A 148 16.07 -9.24 -11.12
C LEU A 148 17.37 -8.52 -11.45
N ILE A 149 18.49 -9.24 -11.64
CA ILE A 149 19.79 -8.66 -12.00
C ILE A 149 19.92 -8.50 -13.52
N PRO A 150 19.72 -9.54 -14.36
CA PRO A 150 19.88 -9.39 -15.82
C PRO A 150 18.91 -8.38 -16.43
N ASP A 151 17.67 -8.33 -15.91
CA ASP A 151 16.56 -7.54 -16.45
C ASP A 151 16.16 -6.38 -15.49
N ALA A 152 17.11 -5.86 -14.70
CA ALA A 152 16.86 -4.89 -13.63
C ALA A 152 16.10 -3.61 -14.06
N GLU A 153 16.27 -3.15 -15.30
CA GLU A 153 15.53 -1.98 -15.83
C GLU A 153 14.01 -2.21 -15.87
N TYR A 154 13.56 -3.46 -16.03
CA TYR A 154 12.12 -3.79 -16.04
C TYR A 154 11.52 -3.91 -14.64
N TYR A 155 12.36 -4.08 -13.60
CA TYR A 155 11.95 -4.31 -12.22
C TYR A 155 12.28 -3.14 -11.27
N ARG A 156 12.47 -1.93 -11.81
CA ARG A 156 12.84 -0.75 -11.02
C ARG A 156 11.86 -0.45 -9.90
N GLY A 157 10.57 -0.72 -10.09
CA GLY A 157 9.57 -0.54 -9.04
C GLY A 157 9.91 -1.35 -7.80
N CYS A 158 10.28 -2.62 -7.97
CA CYS A 158 10.70 -3.53 -6.92
C CYS A 158 11.98 -3.03 -6.24
N TYR A 159 12.97 -2.52 -6.98
CA TYR A 159 14.18 -1.94 -6.37
C TYR A 159 13.86 -0.72 -5.49
N VAL A 160 13.04 0.21 -5.98
CA VAL A 160 12.62 1.40 -5.22
C VAL A 160 11.79 0.99 -4.00
N LEU A 161 10.85 0.06 -4.17
CA LEU A 161 10.00 -0.42 -3.09
C LEU A 161 10.84 -1.15 -2.03
N HIS A 162 11.75 -2.04 -2.45
CA HIS A 162 12.65 -2.78 -1.57
C HIS A 162 13.45 -1.82 -0.70
N LYS A 163 14.01 -0.74 -1.26
CA LYS A 163 14.73 0.29 -0.48
C LYS A 163 13.85 0.97 0.56
N LYS A 164 12.64 1.38 0.18
CA LYS A 164 11.68 1.99 1.09
C LYS A 164 11.30 1.04 2.23
N TRP A 165 11.09 -0.23 1.90
CA TRP A 165 10.63 -1.25 2.84
C TRP A 165 11.70 -1.73 3.80
N VAL A 166 12.92 -1.93 3.33
CA VAL A 166 14.08 -2.22 4.19
C VAL A 166 14.27 -1.08 5.19
N ASN A 167 14.22 0.18 4.74
CA ASN A 167 14.35 1.33 5.61
C ASN A 167 13.21 1.42 6.64
N TYR A 168 11.98 1.14 6.21
CA TYR A 168 10.82 1.09 7.10
C TYR A 168 10.96 0.02 8.19
N LYS A 169 11.29 -1.23 7.81
CA LYS A 169 11.49 -2.34 8.76
C LYS A 169 12.64 -2.07 9.73
N LYS A 170 13.77 -1.54 9.24
CA LYS A 170 14.91 -1.14 10.09
C LYS A 170 14.55 -0.07 11.12
N LYS A 171 13.78 0.95 10.72
CA LYS A 171 13.28 1.97 11.65
C LYS A 171 12.38 1.40 12.76
N LYS A 172 11.69 0.29 12.48
CA LYS A 172 10.84 -0.41 13.44
C LYS A 172 11.55 -1.53 14.21
N GLY A 173 12.84 -1.78 13.96
CA GLY A 173 13.56 -2.91 14.55
C GLY A 173 13.01 -4.27 14.13
N GLN A 174 12.36 -4.36 12.97
CA GLN A 174 11.79 -5.60 12.44
C GLN A 174 12.80 -6.36 11.59
N ASN A 175 12.76 -7.68 11.67
CA ASN A 175 13.57 -8.56 10.84
C ASN A 175 13.15 -8.48 9.36
N ILE A 176 14.13 -8.58 8.47
CA ILE A 176 13.94 -8.69 7.03
C ILE A 176 14.18 -10.15 6.65
N LEU A 177 13.24 -10.74 5.93
CA LEU A 177 13.35 -12.13 5.48
C LEU A 177 14.54 -12.27 4.52
N GLN A 178 15.41 -13.26 4.76
CA GLN A 178 16.61 -13.53 3.97
C GLN A 178 17.52 -12.29 3.78
N GLU A 179 17.77 -11.53 4.84
CA GLU A 179 18.56 -10.29 4.76
C GLU A 179 20.00 -10.51 4.26
N GLU A 180 20.57 -11.69 4.50
CA GLU A 180 21.87 -12.12 4.01
C GLU A 180 21.95 -12.13 2.47
N PHE A 181 20.85 -12.44 1.80
CA PHE A 181 20.71 -12.44 0.34
C PHE A 181 19.99 -11.18 -0.17
N SER A 182 19.91 -10.14 0.64
CA SER A 182 19.11 -8.97 0.32
C SER A 182 19.49 -8.35 -1.02
N LEU A 183 18.48 -7.94 -1.80
CA LEU A 183 18.67 -7.27 -3.09
C LEU A 183 19.57 -6.01 -2.98
N LYS A 184 19.64 -5.40 -1.79
CA LYS A 184 20.54 -4.26 -1.48
C LYS A 184 22.02 -4.56 -1.71
N ASN A 185 22.41 -5.84 -1.68
CA ASN A 185 23.80 -6.29 -1.78
C ASN A 185 24.28 -6.40 -3.24
N VAL A 186 23.37 -6.26 -4.22
CA VAL A 186 23.70 -6.27 -5.65
C VAL A 186 24.45 -4.99 -6.04
N LYS A 187 25.50 -5.12 -6.86
CA LYS A 187 26.40 -4.02 -7.27
C LYS A 187 25.68 -2.76 -7.76
N ASP A 188 24.66 -2.94 -8.60
CA ASP A 188 23.96 -1.84 -9.27
C ASP A 188 22.64 -1.46 -8.58
N TYR A 189 22.40 -1.95 -7.36
CA TYR A 189 21.16 -1.69 -6.61
C TYR A 189 20.82 -0.20 -6.48
N ASN A 190 21.82 0.65 -6.23
CA ASN A 190 21.63 2.09 -6.08
C ASN A 190 21.28 2.81 -7.39
N GLN A 191 21.56 2.21 -8.55
CA GLN A 191 21.15 2.74 -9.85
C GLN A 191 19.64 2.57 -10.04
N TYR A 192 19.11 1.39 -9.71
CA TYR A 192 17.72 1.03 -9.95
C TYR A 192 16.76 1.44 -8.81
N SER A 193 17.29 1.70 -7.61
CA SER A 193 16.50 2.12 -6.42
C SER A 193 16.45 3.64 -6.20
N LYS A 194 16.52 4.42 -7.28
CA LYS A 194 16.39 5.89 -7.26
C LYS A 194 14.94 6.32 -7.35
#